data_AF-A0A0G3BNY2-F1
#
_entry.id   AF-A0A0G3BNY2-F1
#
_cell.length_a   1.000
_cell.length_b   1.000
_cell.length_c   1.000
_cell.angle_alpha   90.00
_cell.angle_beta   90.00
_cell.angle_gamma   90.00
#
_symmetry.space_group_name_H-M   'P 1'
#
loop_
_entity.id
_entity.type
_entity.pdbx_description
1 polymer ?
#
loop_
_entity_poly.entity_id
_entity_poly.type
_entity_poly.pdbx_seq_one_letter_code
_entity_poly.pdbx_strand_id
1 'polypeptide(L)'
;MNNAWHPPAETRELRVHRHAHWPPDRPIAAFESKTIFCQGSRFLDEAPRGGHDCTVHDQLEIQSAYCKTGPGATEIKLTPTGRFRNRGRLDVEQGRLRFDMREVAGPAWENAGQVQVRAGAELVLSGGPASQLWIEGDVGIDGRMRVDVDAGALHGIARWRVGQEGRLVFTRASGDAPQSRLFRGVHYNGQALFTGRYEIAHPGLEGYGRLELVDARIDTPAVRNAGTIIIDPGSYLGAESFEQTSQRGTVQLAGELAAPELMLMSGRLATAASGGIFSGALTTLAGGTLEIPVLDAERCATLEVRGPVTLRGGTLAVTLPDGIGPGRWTLLRASTLTGEFKSFTCSPLRGSLSAALSYRGDALELTVSEGQAATRSM
;
A
#
# COMPACT_ATOMS: atom_id res chain seq x y z
N MET A 1 -28.77 38.93 -24.27
CA MET A 1 -28.47 37.60 -24.83
C MET A 1 -27.20 37.73 -25.65
N ASN A 2 -26.04 37.48 -25.03
CA ASN A 2 -24.75 37.54 -25.71
C ASN A 2 -24.43 36.13 -26.23
N ASN A 3 -24.45 35.98 -27.55
CA ASN A 3 -23.98 34.77 -28.22
C ASN A 3 -22.47 34.68 -28.03
N ALA A 4 -22.02 33.81 -27.12
CA ALA A 4 -20.65 33.35 -27.09
C ALA A 4 -20.42 32.49 -28.34
N TRP A 5 -19.60 32.99 -29.26
CA TRP A 5 -19.12 32.22 -30.39
C TRP A 5 -18.21 31.11 -29.84
N HIS A 6 -18.68 29.86 -29.87
CA HIS A 6 -17.84 28.69 -29.64
C HIS A 6 -17.19 28.32 -30.96
N PRO A 7 -15.88 28.54 -31.17
CA PRO A 7 -15.21 27.96 -32.33
C PRO A 7 -15.30 26.42 -32.23
N PRO A 8 -15.39 25.72 -33.38
CA PRO A 8 -15.41 24.26 -33.40
C PRO A 8 -14.16 23.68 -32.72
N ALA A 9 -14.30 22.49 -32.13
CA ALA A 9 -13.25 21.78 -31.41
C ALA A 9 -12.14 21.29 -32.37
N GLU A 10 -11.32 22.21 -32.86
CA GLU A 10 -10.01 21.86 -33.41
C GLU A 10 -9.13 21.37 -32.26
N THR A 11 -8.46 20.24 -32.47
CA THR A 11 -7.47 19.72 -31.53
C THR A 11 -6.33 20.72 -31.44
N ARG A 12 -6.28 21.52 -30.36
CA ARG A 12 -5.16 22.41 -30.09
C ARG A 12 -4.05 21.59 -29.43
N GLU A 13 -3.02 21.29 -30.22
CA GLU A 13 -1.81 20.63 -29.73
C GLU A 13 -0.87 21.69 -29.15
N LEU A 14 -0.52 21.59 -27.87
CA LEU A 14 0.53 22.40 -27.29
C LEU A 14 1.83 21.61 -27.33
N ARG A 15 2.70 21.93 -28.29
CA ARG A 15 4.06 21.37 -28.36
C ARG A 15 5.02 22.28 -27.62
N VAL A 16 5.78 21.72 -26.68
CA VAL A 16 6.84 22.43 -25.98
C VAL A 16 8.18 21.87 -26.43
N HIS A 17 8.87 22.60 -27.30
CA HIS A 17 10.20 22.22 -27.78
C HIS A 17 11.28 22.86 -26.89
N ARG A 18 12.20 22.04 -26.36
CA ARG A 18 13.39 22.54 -25.68
C ARG A 18 14.52 22.73 -26.69
N HIS A 19 14.94 23.98 -26.89
CA HIS A 19 16.13 24.27 -27.68
C HIS A 19 17.41 23.88 -26.91
N ALA A 20 18.41 23.34 -27.62
CA ALA A 20 19.65 22.79 -27.04
C ALA A 20 20.47 23.76 -26.16
N HIS A 21 20.17 25.06 -26.19
CA HIS A 21 20.88 26.11 -25.45
C HIS A 21 20.10 26.65 -24.23
N TRP A 22 18.94 26.07 -23.89
CA TRP A 22 18.14 26.54 -22.75
C TRP A 22 18.73 26.07 -21.41
N PRO A 23 19.03 26.99 -20.46
CA PRO A 23 19.59 26.63 -19.16
C PRO A 23 18.70 25.60 -18.43
N PRO A 24 19.28 24.60 -17.75
CA PRO A 24 18.51 23.58 -17.04
C PRO A 24 17.58 24.11 -15.96
N ASP A 25 17.88 25.29 -15.42
CA ASP A 25 17.18 25.83 -14.25
C ASP A 25 16.15 26.91 -14.61
N ARG A 26 15.92 27.21 -15.89
CA ARG A 26 14.89 28.16 -16.32
C ARG A 26 13.63 27.44 -16.77
N PRO A 27 12.43 27.80 -16.25
CA PRO A 27 11.19 27.21 -16.71
C PRO A 27 11.02 27.41 -18.22
N ILE A 28 10.60 26.36 -18.91
CA ILE A 28 10.51 26.32 -20.37
C ILE A 28 9.18 26.96 -20.83
N ALA A 29 8.18 27.00 -19.94
CA ALA A 29 6.94 27.72 -20.13
C ALA A 29 6.45 28.31 -18.79
N ALA A 30 5.96 29.54 -18.85
CA ALA A 30 5.21 30.18 -17.77
C ALA A 30 3.77 30.38 -18.23
N PHE A 31 2.81 29.91 -17.44
CA PHE A 31 1.39 30.16 -17.67
C PHE A 31 0.95 31.30 -16.75
N GLU A 32 0.95 32.53 -17.29
CA GLU A 32 0.73 33.77 -16.54
C GLU A 32 -0.75 34.00 -16.13
N SER A 33 -1.70 33.25 -16.70
CA SER A 33 -3.14 33.35 -16.43
C SER A 33 -3.82 31.98 -16.32
N LYS A 34 -5.13 31.97 -16.00
CA LYS A 34 -5.98 30.76 -16.07
C LYS A 34 -5.79 30.05 -17.43
N THR A 35 -5.22 28.86 -17.40
CA THR A 35 -5.03 28.00 -18.58
C THR A 35 -6.05 26.87 -18.53
N ILE A 36 -6.85 26.73 -19.60
CA ILE A 36 -7.90 25.71 -19.70
C ILE A 36 -7.57 24.80 -20.88
N PHE A 37 -7.37 23.51 -20.59
CA PHE A 37 -7.28 22.47 -21.62
C PHE A 37 -8.68 21.96 -21.98
N CYS A 38 -9.13 22.28 -23.18
CA CYS A 38 -10.41 21.88 -23.76
C CYS A 38 -10.31 20.51 -24.48
N GLN A 39 -11.44 20.02 -25.00
CA GLN A 39 -11.54 18.71 -25.65
C GLN A 39 -10.47 18.47 -26.72
N GLY A 40 -9.81 17.31 -26.62
CA GLY A 40 -8.76 16.87 -27.55
C GLY A 40 -7.36 17.38 -27.26
N SER A 41 -7.16 18.25 -26.26
CA SER A 41 -5.83 18.79 -25.96
C SER A 41 -4.82 17.68 -25.63
N ARG A 42 -3.71 17.65 -26.35
CA ARG A 42 -2.57 16.77 -26.09
C ARG A 42 -1.35 17.60 -25.75
N PHE A 43 -0.65 17.21 -24.70
CA PHE A 43 0.65 17.76 -24.36
C PHE A 43 1.71 16.75 -24.75
N LEU A 44 2.39 17.03 -25.87
CA LEU A 44 3.45 16.19 -26.39
C LEU A 44 4.78 16.77 -25.92
N ASP A 45 5.46 15.98 -25.09
CA ASP A 45 6.82 16.24 -24.65
C ASP A 45 7.76 15.46 -25.57
N GLU A 46 8.28 16.14 -26.58
CA GLU A 46 9.17 15.56 -27.59
C GLU A 46 10.65 15.65 -27.18
N ALA A 47 10.97 16.06 -25.96
CA ALA A 47 12.37 16.14 -25.56
C ALA A 47 13.01 14.74 -25.56
N PRO A 48 14.12 14.53 -26.28
CA PRO A 48 14.76 13.23 -26.35
C PRO A 48 15.39 12.83 -25.00
N ARG A 49 15.76 13.81 -24.15
CA ARG A 49 16.31 13.66 -22.80
C ARG A 49 16.08 14.93 -21.97
N GLY A 50 15.92 14.78 -20.65
CA GLY A 50 15.87 15.88 -19.68
C GLY A 50 14.46 16.20 -19.18
N GLY A 51 14.38 16.93 -18.07
CA GLY A 51 13.11 17.41 -17.49
C GLY A 51 12.72 18.80 -18.01
N HIS A 52 11.42 19.09 -17.96
CA HIS A 52 10.80 20.38 -18.21
C HIS A 52 10.19 20.92 -16.92
N ASP A 53 10.64 22.10 -16.49
CA ASP A 53 10.00 22.84 -15.42
C ASP A 53 9.01 23.85 -16.02
N CYS A 54 7.78 23.78 -15.55
CA CYS A 54 6.67 24.63 -15.96
C CYS A 54 6.06 25.29 -14.72
N THR A 55 6.02 26.61 -14.70
CA THR A 55 5.39 27.37 -13.60
C THR A 55 3.97 27.76 -14.01
N VAL A 56 3.00 27.49 -13.13
CA VAL A 56 1.59 27.88 -13.34
C VAL A 56 1.26 28.95 -12.30
N HIS A 57 1.02 30.18 -12.73
CA HIS A 57 0.91 31.30 -11.79
C HIS A 57 -0.43 31.40 -11.05
N ASP A 58 -1.54 31.02 -11.69
CA ASP A 58 -2.90 31.21 -11.15
C ASP A 58 -3.71 29.92 -11.12
N GLN A 59 -4.21 29.46 -12.26
CA GLN A 59 -5.03 28.25 -12.31
C GLN A 59 -4.73 27.43 -13.56
N LEU A 60 -4.58 26.11 -13.39
CA LEU A 60 -4.57 25.15 -14.48
C LEU A 60 -5.82 24.25 -14.39
N GLU A 61 -6.64 24.22 -15.44
CA GLU A 61 -7.87 23.43 -15.48
C GLU A 61 -7.92 22.50 -16.70
N ILE A 62 -8.15 21.21 -16.48
CA ILE A 62 -8.44 20.22 -17.53
C ILE A 62 -9.96 20.01 -17.56
N GLN A 63 -10.63 20.40 -18.64
CA GLN A 63 -12.08 20.23 -18.75
C GLN A 63 -12.51 18.97 -19.50
N SER A 64 -11.64 18.41 -20.34
CA SER A 64 -12.00 17.25 -21.16
C SER A 64 -10.93 16.18 -21.18
N ALA A 65 -9.76 16.44 -21.77
CA ALA A 65 -8.68 15.47 -21.79
C ALA A 65 -7.33 16.18 -21.79
N TYR A 66 -6.39 15.60 -21.05
CA TYR A 66 -4.96 15.89 -21.11
C TYR A 66 -4.25 14.54 -21.13
N CYS A 67 -3.30 14.40 -22.05
CA CYS A 67 -2.45 13.21 -22.12
C CYS A 67 -0.99 13.65 -22.12
N LYS A 68 -0.21 13.15 -21.15
CA LYS A 68 1.26 13.21 -21.16
C LYS A 68 1.82 12.01 -21.90
N THR A 69 2.57 12.29 -22.95
CA THR A 69 3.33 11.34 -23.78
C THR A 69 4.81 11.76 -23.83
N GLY A 70 5.68 10.95 -24.43
CA GLY A 70 7.11 11.25 -24.58
C GLY A 70 8.02 10.19 -23.95
N PRO A 71 9.31 10.10 -24.32
CA PRO A 71 10.20 9.02 -23.87
C PRO A 71 10.20 8.86 -22.34
N GLY A 72 10.31 7.61 -21.85
CA GLY A 72 10.24 7.29 -20.41
C GLY A 72 11.22 8.05 -19.50
N ALA A 73 12.28 8.63 -20.06
CA ALA A 73 13.27 9.44 -19.33
C ALA A 73 12.90 10.94 -19.20
N THR A 74 11.75 11.37 -19.71
CA THR A 74 11.29 12.77 -19.65
C THR A 74 10.43 13.01 -18.41
N GLU A 75 10.61 14.19 -17.79
CA GLU A 75 9.79 14.66 -16.66
C GLU A 75 9.16 16.00 -17.02
N ILE A 76 7.87 16.19 -16.77
CA ILE A 76 7.28 17.51 -16.64
C ILE A 76 7.02 17.77 -15.18
N LYS A 77 7.63 18.81 -14.63
CA LYS A 77 7.35 19.32 -13.31
C LYS A 77 6.48 20.58 -13.43
N LEU A 78 5.28 20.50 -12.88
CA LEU A 78 4.38 21.63 -12.71
C LEU A 78 4.52 22.14 -11.29
N THR A 79 4.94 23.38 -11.13
CA THR A 79 4.96 24.09 -9.84
C THR A 79 3.88 25.16 -9.87
N PRO A 80 2.63 24.80 -9.52
CA PRO A 80 1.56 25.78 -9.47
C PRO A 80 1.72 26.65 -8.22
N THR A 81 1.70 27.97 -8.41
CA THR A 81 1.52 28.93 -7.32
C THR A 81 0.04 29.19 -7.03
N GLY A 82 -0.87 28.61 -7.81
CA GLY A 82 -2.30 28.55 -7.51
C GLY A 82 -2.89 27.14 -7.70
N ARG A 83 -4.11 27.00 -8.23
CA ARG A 83 -4.84 25.70 -8.18
C ARG A 83 -4.77 24.90 -9.46
N PHE A 84 -4.58 23.58 -9.32
CA PHE A 84 -4.83 22.61 -10.39
C PHE A 84 -6.22 22.01 -10.24
N ARG A 85 -6.96 21.90 -11.34
CA ARG A 85 -8.29 21.27 -11.40
C ARG A 85 -8.39 20.32 -12.58
N ASN A 86 -8.63 19.04 -12.33
CA ASN A 86 -9.04 18.09 -13.36
C ASN A 86 -10.53 17.79 -13.26
N ARG A 87 -11.30 18.16 -14.28
CA ARG A 87 -12.73 17.84 -14.46
C ARG A 87 -12.98 16.88 -15.63
N GLY A 88 -11.94 16.56 -16.39
CA GLY A 88 -12.00 15.68 -17.55
C GLY A 88 -11.21 14.39 -17.29
N ARG A 89 -10.29 14.08 -18.18
CA ARG A 89 -9.39 12.92 -18.10
C ARG A 89 -7.94 13.36 -18.13
N LEU A 90 -7.15 12.87 -17.17
CA LEU A 90 -5.70 13.04 -17.11
C LEU A 90 -5.05 11.67 -17.34
N ASP A 91 -4.45 11.48 -18.51
CA ASP A 91 -3.66 10.28 -18.84
C ASP A 91 -2.17 10.59 -18.76
N VAL A 92 -1.41 9.74 -18.08
CA VAL A 92 0.05 9.71 -18.14
C VAL A 92 0.45 8.41 -18.83
N GLU A 93 0.74 8.49 -20.12
CA GLU A 93 1.02 7.30 -20.95
C GLU A 93 2.49 6.91 -20.91
N GLN A 94 3.40 7.88 -20.82
CA GLN A 94 4.84 7.68 -20.82
C GLN A 94 5.56 8.77 -20.04
N GLY A 95 6.76 8.46 -19.54
CA GLY A 95 7.60 9.41 -18.79
C GLY A 95 7.03 9.71 -17.40
N ARG A 96 7.40 10.87 -16.86
CA ARG A 96 7.00 11.32 -15.52
C ARG A 96 6.25 12.64 -15.58
N LEU A 97 5.11 12.72 -14.90
CA LEU A 97 4.41 13.97 -14.64
C LEU A 97 4.46 14.24 -13.13
N ARG A 98 4.95 15.41 -12.73
CA ARG A 98 5.10 15.81 -11.34
C ARG A 98 4.36 17.11 -11.08
N PHE A 99 3.60 17.15 -9.99
CA PHE A 99 3.01 18.37 -9.44
C PHE A 99 3.71 18.67 -8.10
N ASP A 100 4.34 19.84 -7.98
CA ASP A 100 5.00 20.32 -6.76
C ASP A 100 4.26 21.55 -6.25
N MET A 101 3.25 21.32 -5.41
CA MET A 101 2.32 22.32 -4.87
C MET A 101 2.89 22.89 -3.59
N ARG A 102 3.89 23.75 -3.70
CA ARG A 102 4.43 24.49 -2.56
C ARG A 102 3.61 25.76 -2.37
N GLU A 103 3.30 26.09 -1.11
CA GLU A 103 2.81 27.42 -0.71
C GLU A 103 1.36 27.77 -1.11
N VAL A 104 0.59 26.84 -1.69
CA VAL A 104 -0.83 27.07 -1.97
C VAL A 104 -1.67 26.65 -0.78
N ALA A 105 -2.38 27.60 -0.17
CA ALA A 105 -3.34 27.33 0.91
C ALA A 105 -4.66 26.77 0.36
N GLY A 106 -5.15 25.68 0.96
CA GLY A 106 -6.39 25.01 0.56
C GLY A 106 -6.18 23.94 -0.51
N PRO A 107 -7.20 23.57 -1.30
CA PRO A 107 -7.09 22.49 -2.29
C PRO A 107 -6.24 22.96 -3.47
N ALA A 108 -4.95 22.66 -3.41
CA ALA A 108 -3.97 23.00 -4.44
C ALA A 108 -4.15 22.11 -5.68
N TRP A 109 -4.70 20.90 -5.48
CA TRP A 109 -5.04 19.97 -6.55
C TRP A 109 -6.40 19.36 -6.29
N GLU A 110 -7.32 19.60 -7.22
CA GLU A 110 -8.67 19.07 -7.22
C GLU A 110 -8.83 18.16 -8.44
N ASN A 111 -9.26 16.92 -8.25
CA ASN A 111 -9.65 16.03 -9.32
C ASN A 111 -11.11 15.63 -9.12
N ALA A 112 -11.98 16.08 -10.00
CA ALA A 112 -13.35 15.57 -10.16
C ALA A 112 -13.49 14.63 -11.37
N GLY A 113 -12.41 14.46 -12.12
CA GLY A 113 -12.34 13.67 -13.35
C GLY A 113 -11.72 12.29 -13.18
N GLN A 114 -11.29 11.71 -14.29
CA GLN A 114 -10.55 10.46 -14.33
C GLN A 114 -9.04 10.72 -14.37
N VAL A 115 -8.28 9.91 -13.63
CA VAL A 115 -6.81 9.87 -13.70
C VAL A 115 -6.39 8.46 -14.09
N GLN A 116 -5.50 8.34 -15.06
CA GLN A 116 -4.94 7.06 -15.47
C GLN A 116 -3.42 7.18 -15.66
N VAL A 117 -2.66 6.35 -14.96
CA VAL A 117 -1.21 6.20 -15.15
C VAL A 117 -0.96 4.87 -15.83
N ARG A 118 -0.34 4.86 -17.02
CA ARG A 118 -0.07 3.64 -17.79
C ARG A 118 1.23 2.97 -17.35
N ALA A 119 1.37 1.70 -17.71
CA ALA A 119 2.59 0.93 -17.47
C ALA A 119 3.83 1.66 -18.00
N GLY A 120 4.90 1.69 -17.19
CA GLY A 120 6.13 2.41 -17.51
C GLY A 120 6.08 3.94 -17.30
N ALA A 121 4.93 4.52 -16.97
CA ALA A 121 4.78 5.94 -16.66
C ALA A 121 4.74 6.20 -15.15
N GLU A 122 4.96 7.46 -14.76
CA GLU A 122 4.90 7.90 -13.36
C GLU A 122 4.12 9.22 -13.18
N LEU A 123 3.22 9.26 -12.19
CA LEU A 123 2.59 10.47 -11.69
C LEU A 123 3.03 10.73 -10.24
N VAL A 124 3.56 11.92 -9.97
CA VAL A 124 3.95 12.34 -8.62
C VAL A 124 3.16 13.57 -8.21
N LEU A 125 2.42 13.47 -7.11
CA LEU A 125 1.73 14.57 -6.47
C LEU A 125 2.45 14.91 -5.17
N SER A 126 3.11 16.06 -5.10
CA SER A 126 3.82 16.52 -3.91
C SER A 126 3.22 17.83 -3.40
N GLY A 127 2.84 17.89 -2.13
CA GLY A 127 2.26 19.08 -1.50
C GLY A 127 3.03 19.52 -0.26
N GLY A 128 3.04 20.83 0.01
CA GLY A 128 3.53 21.38 1.27
C GLY A 128 2.50 21.30 2.42
N PRO A 129 2.86 21.75 3.63
CA PRO A 129 2.00 21.63 4.84
C PRO A 129 0.62 22.29 4.74
N ALA A 130 0.48 23.32 3.90
CA ALA A 130 -0.79 24.05 3.73
C ALA A 130 -1.63 23.53 2.56
N SER A 131 -1.09 22.62 1.75
CA SER A 131 -1.68 22.21 0.47
C SER A 131 -2.51 20.95 0.64
N GLN A 132 -3.77 21.01 0.23
CA GLN A 132 -4.68 19.87 0.24
C GLN A 132 -4.81 19.26 -1.16
N LEU A 133 -4.99 17.93 -1.19
CA LEU A 133 -5.36 17.17 -2.38
C LEU A 133 -6.80 16.69 -2.23
N TRP A 134 -7.66 17.13 -3.14
CA TRP A 134 -9.02 16.63 -3.26
C TRP A 134 -9.13 15.74 -4.48
N ILE A 135 -9.39 14.45 -4.25
CA ILE A 135 -9.38 13.44 -5.31
C ILE A 135 -10.72 12.73 -5.32
N GLU A 136 -11.58 13.08 -6.24
CA GLU A 136 -12.85 12.41 -6.55
C GLU A 136 -12.70 11.62 -7.86
N GLY A 137 -13.72 10.82 -8.22
CA GLY A 137 -13.73 10.08 -9.48
C GLY A 137 -13.01 8.74 -9.45
N ASP A 138 -12.45 8.31 -10.58
CA ASP A 138 -11.74 7.04 -10.72
C ASP A 138 -10.24 7.30 -10.97
N VAL A 139 -9.39 6.58 -10.24
CA VAL A 139 -7.93 6.63 -10.37
C VAL A 139 -7.40 5.24 -10.74
N GLY A 140 -6.95 5.07 -11.98
CA GLY A 140 -6.33 3.85 -12.50
C GLY A 140 -4.81 3.96 -12.55
N ILE A 141 -4.10 2.97 -11.99
CA ILE A 141 -2.64 2.99 -11.85
C ILE A 141 -2.07 1.66 -12.36
N ASP A 142 -1.67 1.61 -13.62
CA ASP A 142 -0.91 0.49 -14.21
C ASP A 142 0.61 0.78 -14.20
N GLY A 143 1.00 2.05 -14.04
CA GLY A 143 2.38 2.50 -13.83
C GLY A 143 2.69 2.81 -12.38
N ARG A 144 3.36 3.93 -12.11
CA ARG A 144 3.71 4.37 -10.74
C ARG A 144 2.95 5.63 -10.38
N MET A 145 2.27 5.64 -9.24
CA MET A 145 1.70 6.86 -8.68
C MET A 145 2.25 7.05 -7.28
N ARG A 146 2.77 8.26 -7.02
CA ARG A 146 3.29 8.66 -5.71
C ARG A 146 2.55 9.90 -5.23
N VAL A 147 2.05 9.85 -4.01
CA VAL A 147 1.34 10.95 -3.36
C VAL A 147 2.09 11.28 -2.07
N ASP A 148 2.72 12.44 -2.07
CA ASP A 148 3.62 12.94 -1.02
C ASP A 148 3.02 14.20 -0.41
N VAL A 149 2.14 14.05 0.57
CA VAL A 149 1.48 15.19 1.23
C VAL A 149 1.49 15.00 2.73
N ASP A 150 1.43 16.10 3.48
CA ASP A 150 1.33 16.01 4.93
C ASP A 150 0.02 15.33 5.37
N ALA A 151 -0.02 14.81 6.60
CA ALA A 151 -1.19 14.08 7.07
C ALA A 151 -2.45 14.95 7.09
N GLY A 152 -3.56 14.36 6.67
CA GLY A 152 -4.87 15.03 6.61
C GLY A 152 -4.98 16.04 5.49
N ALA A 153 -3.94 16.23 4.68
CA ALA A 153 -4.02 17.00 3.44
C ALA A 153 -4.75 16.23 2.32
N LEU A 154 -4.80 14.90 2.40
CA LEU A 154 -5.45 14.07 1.40
C LEU A 154 -6.91 13.80 1.77
N HIS A 155 -7.82 14.30 0.94
CA HIS A 155 -9.23 13.96 0.96
C HIS A 155 -9.61 13.32 -0.37
N GLY A 156 -9.64 11.99 -0.40
CA GLY A 156 -10.05 11.22 -1.57
C GLY A 156 -11.48 10.72 -1.42
N ILE A 157 -12.39 11.05 -2.34
CA ILE A 157 -13.65 10.33 -2.60
C ILE A 157 -13.53 9.58 -3.94
N ALA A 158 -12.35 9.03 -4.19
CA ALA A 158 -12.01 8.36 -5.43
C ALA A 158 -11.99 6.85 -5.25
N ARG A 159 -12.37 6.14 -6.31
CA ARG A 159 -12.10 4.71 -6.43
C ARG A 159 -10.68 4.52 -6.94
N TRP A 160 -9.81 3.99 -6.09
CA TRP A 160 -8.42 3.71 -6.43
C TRP A 160 -8.28 2.28 -6.95
N ARG A 161 -7.71 2.12 -8.15
CA ARG A 161 -7.42 0.81 -8.73
C ARG A 161 -5.98 0.74 -9.18
N VAL A 162 -5.19 -0.05 -8.48
CA VAL A 162 -3.81 -0.37 -8.85
C VAL A 162 -3.83 -1.64 -9.68
N GLY A 163 -3.49 -1.54 -10.97
CA GLY A 163 -3.34 -2.67 -11.89
C GLY A 163 -2.17 -3.58 -11.50
N GLN A 164 -2.03 -4.73 -12.17
CA GLN A 164 -1.06 -5.77 -11.79
C GLN A 164 0.40 -5.31 -11.79
N GLU A 165 0.77 -4.47 -12.75
CA GLU A 165 2.11 -3.86 -12.84
C GLU A 165 2.21 -2.54 -12.07
N GLY A 166 1.07 -2.07 -11.55
CA GLY A 166 0.92 -0.79 -10.92
C GLY A 166 1.57 -0.72 -9.55
N ARG A 167 2.04 0.48 -9.18
CA ARG A 167 2.50 0.79 -7.83
C ARG A 167 1.93 2.12 -7.36
N LEU A 168 1.18 2.08 -6.26
CA LEU A 168 0.70 3.24 -5.53
C LEU A 168 1.52 3.41 -4.25
N VAL A 169 2.06 4.60 -4.04
CA VAL A 169 2.77 4.94 -2.81
C VAL A 169 2.16 6.20 -2.22
N PHE A 170 1.61 6.09 -1.02
CA PHE A 170 1.33 7.26 -0.20
C PHE A 170 2.49 7.42 0.78
N THR A 171 3.31 8.45 0.57
CA THR A 171 4.31 8.82 1.58
C THR A 171 3.83 10.00 2.40
N ARG A 172 4.30 10.03 3.65
CA ARG A 172 4.22 11.14 4.61
C ARG A 172 2.92 11.22 5.43
N ALA A 173 3.02 10.76 6.68
CA ALA A 173 2.37 11.41 7.81
C ALA A 173 3.23 11.19 9.06
N SER A 174 4.13 12.12 9.34
CA SER A 174 4.84 12.16 10.62
C SER A 174 4.02 12.95 11.64
N GLY A 175 3.81 12.39 12.83
CA GLY A 175 3.26 13.09 14.00
C GLY A 175 1.76 12.85 14.27
N ASP A 176 1.19 13.65 15.17
CA ASP A 176 -0.22 13.62 15.57
C ASP A 176 -1.19 14.27 14.57
N ALA A 177 -0.75 14.38 13.33
CA ALA A 177 -1.47 15.07 12.29
C ALA A 177 -2.79 14.34 11.92
N PRO A 178 -3.80 15.09 11.44
CA PRO A 178 -5.13 14.55 11.15
C PRO A 178 -5.10 13.39 10.15
N GLN A 179 -6.09 12.52 10.24
CA GLN A 179 -6.21 11.32 9.41
C GLN A 179 -6.55 11.68 7.96
N SER A 180 -5.76 11.19 7.00
CA SER A 180 -6.09 11.27 5.58
C SER A 180 -7.26 10.34 5.27
N ARG A 181 -8.20 10.76 4.42
CA ARG A 181 -9.43 9.98 4.17
C ARG A 181 -9.53 9.52 2.72
N LEU A 182 -9.81 8.23 2.52
CA LEU A 182 -10.04 7.59 1.22
C LEU A 182 -11.42 6.93 1.23
N PHE A 183 -12.43 7.66 0.76
CA PHE A 183 -13.79 7.20 0.59
C PHE A 183 -13.92 6.51 -0.78
N ARG A 184 -14.50 5.30 -0.82
CA ARG A 184 -14.62 4.38 -1.99
C ARG A 184 -13.51 3.32 -2.14
N GLY A 185 -12.70 3.14 -1.10
CA GLY A 185 -11.79 2.00 -0.97
C GLY A 185 -10.60 2.02 -1.93
N VAL A 186 -9.76 1.00 -1.79
CA VAL A 186 -8.56 0.81 -2.61
C VAL A 186 -8.51 -0.63 -3.10
N HIS A 187 -8.48 -0.80 -4.42
CA HIS A 187 -8.28 -2.10 -5.07
C HIS A 187 -6.81 -2.26 -5.50
N TYR A 188 -6.06 -3.17 -4.87
CA TYR A 188 -4.62 -3.33 -5.06
C TYR A 188 -4.25 -4.66 -5.75
N ASN A 189 -4.19 -4.66 -7.09
CA ASN A 189 -3.76 -5.84 -7.84
C ASN A 189 -2.25 -5.88 -8.07
N GLY A 190 -1.61 -4.72 -8.07
CA GLY A 190 -0.16 -4.56 -8.08
C GLY A 190 0.36 -4.31 -6.67
N GLN A 191 1.02 -3.17 -6.45
CA GLN A 191 1.63 -2.82 -5.17
C GLN A 191 1.03 -1.56 -4.57
N ALA A 192 0.68 -1.59 -3.29
CA ALA A 192 0.27 -0.42 -2.52
C ALA A 192 1.13 -0.29 -1.26
N LEU A 193 1.74 0.87 -1.06
CA LEU A 193 2.54 1.19 0.12
C LEU A 193 1.93 2.41 0.82
N PHE A 194 1.68 2.28 2.12
CA PHE A 194 1.20 3.36 2.97
C PHE A 194 2.22 3.66 4.06
N THR A 195 2.48 4.95 4.27
CA THR A 195 3.18 5.46 5.46
C THR A 195 2.31 6.54 6.09
N GLY A 196 1.95 6.44 7.37
CA GLY A 196 1.09 7.43 8.02
C GLY A 196 -0.32 7.00 8.41
N ARG A 197 -1.20 7.95 8.76
CA ARG A 197 -2.56 7.68 9.29
C ARG A 197 -3.64 7.84 8.22
N TYR A 198 -4.43 6.80 7.98
CA TYR A 198 -5.48 6.75 6.95
C TYR A 198 -6.80 6.19 7.48
N GLU A 199 -7.91 6.77 7.03
CA GLU A 199 -9.27 6.24 7.14
C GLU A 199 -9.69 5.80 5.73
N ILE A 200 -9.94 4.51 5.53
CA ILE A 200 -10.39 4.00 4.23
C ILE A 200 -11.82 3.53 4.38
N ALA A 201 -12.78 4.28 3.85
CA ALA A 201 -14.20 3.95 3.95
C ALA A 201 -14.63 2.90 2.91
N HIS A 202 -15.90 2.51 2.98
CA HIS A 202 -16.51 1.45 2.16
C HIS A 202 -16.14 1.53 0.66
N PRO A 203 -15.80 0.40 0.00
CA PRO A 203 -15.83 -0.98 0.52
C PRO A 203 -14.63 -1.36 1.40
N GLY A 204 -13.65 -0.48 1.58
CA GLY A 204 -12.43 -0.76 2.32
C GLY A 204 -11.26 -1.16 1.42
N LEU A 205 -10.48 -2.15 1.84
CA LEU A 205 -9.30 -2.65 1.12
C LEU A 205 -9.61 -3.99 0.44
N GLU A 206 -9.36 -4.09 -0.87
CA GLU A 206 -9.53 -5.33 -1.62
C GLU A 206 -8.37 -5.54 -2.59
N GLY A 207 -7.87 -6.76 -2.76
CA GLY A 207 -6.84 -7.00 -3.78
C GLY A 207 -6.16 -8.35 -3.70
N TYR A 208 -5.46 -8.70 -4.77
CA TYR A 208 -4.63 -9.89 -4.88
C TYR A 208 -3.13 -9.58 -5.03
N GLY A 209 -2.77 -8.30 -4.99
CA GLY A 209 -1.40 -7.82 -5.10
C GLY A 209 -0.64 -7.82 -3.77
N ARG A 210 0.22 -6.82 -3.57
CA ARG A 210 0.98 -6.60 -2.34
C ARG A 210 0.55 -5.28 -1.68
N LEU A 211 0.12 -5.35 -0.43
CA LEU A 211 -0.09 -4.20 0.44
C LEU A 211 1.00 -4.17 1.52
N GLU A 212 1.63 -3.02 1.71
CA GLU A 212 2.70 -2.82 2.68
C GLU A 212 2.40 -1.59 3.54
N LEU A 213 2.48 -1.77 4.86
CA LEU A 213 2.26 -0.73 5.86
C LEU A 213 3.59 -0.50 6.59
N VAL A 214 4.14 0.71 6.48
CA VAL A 214 5.41 1.10 7.11
C VAL A 214 5.19 2.38 7.89
N ASP A 215 5.35 2.32 9.21
CA ASP A 215 4.94 3.39 10.13
C ASP A 215 3.53 3.92 9.81
N ALA A 216 2.60 3.01 9.51
CA ALA A 216 1.26 3.36 9.05
C ALA A 216 0.16 2.86 9.99
N ARG A 217 -0.90 3.65 10.12
CA ARG A 217 -2.14 3.28 10.79
C ARG A 217 -3.29 3.39 9.80
N ILE A 218 -3.93 2.28 9.49
CA ILE A 218 -5.13 2.25 8.65
C ILE A 218 -6.32 1.76 9.48
N ASP A 219 -7.41 2.51 9.45
CA ASP A 219 -8.72 2.08 9.93
C ASP A 219 -9.65 1.93 8.71
N THR A 220 -10.30 0.77 8.56
CA THR A 220 -11.16 0.45 7.40
C THR A 220 -12.34 -0.44 7.79
N PRO A 221 -13.51 -0.41 7.11
CA PRO A 221 -14.61 -1.29 7.48
C PRO A 221 -14.37 -2.75 7.07
N ALA A 222 -13.61 -2.99 6.00
CA ALA A 222 -13.36 -4.35 5.53
C ALA A 222 -12.01 -4.48 4.84
N VAL A 223 -11.41 -5.66 4.98
CA VAL A 223 -10.24 -6.11 4.22
C VAL A 223 -10.59 -7.44 3.56
N ARG A 224 -10.51 -7.50 2.23
CA ARG A 224 -10.65 -8.73 1.43
C ARG A 224 -9.34 -8.97 0.69
N ASN A 225 -8.49 -9.82 1.26
CA ASN A 225 -7.16 -10.08 0.76
C ASN A 225 -7.07 -11.44 0.04
N ALA A 226 -6.56 -11.43 -1.19
CA ALA A 226 -6.18 -12.61 -1.96
C ALA A 226 -4.66 -12.66 -2.22
N GLY A 227 -3.92 -11.63 -1.81
CA GLY A 227 -2.50 -11.43 -2.08
C GLY A 227 -1.68 -11.39 -0.80
N THR A 228 -0.68 -10.50 -0.76
CA THR A 228 0.24 -10.33 0.37
C THR A 228 -0.05 -9.04 1.12
N ILE A 229 -0.24 -9.12 2.44
CA ILE A 229 -0.26 -7.96 3.34
C ILE A 229 0.97 -8.05 4.24
N ILE A 230 1.73 -6.97 4.35
CA ILE A 230 2.85 -6.83 5.29
C ILE A 230 2.57 -5.65 6.20
N ILE A 231 2.63 -5.90 7.50
CA ILE A 231 2.45 -4.90 8.54
C ILE A 231 3.76 -4.79 9.31
N ASP A 232 4.55 -3.75 9.04
CA ASP A 232 5.85 -3.55 9.68
C ASP A 232 5.72 -3.19 11.18
N PRO A 233 6.82 -3.32 11.96
CA PRO A 233 6.82 -2.88 13.36
C PRO A 233 6.34 -1.44 13.48
N GLY A 234 5.51 -1.15 14.48
CA GLY A 234 4.91 0.18 14.67
C GLY A 234 3.72 0.49 13.76
N SER A 235 3.41 -0.36 12.77
CA SER A 235 2.23 -0.21 11.92
C SER A 235 1.00 -0.93 12.50
N TYR A 236 -0.18 -0.48 12.05
CA TYR A 236 -1.49 -0.93 12.50
C TYR A 236 -2.47 -1.03 11.32
N LEU A 237 -3.18 -2.15 11.22
CA LEU A 237 -4.34 -2.33 10.34
C LEU A 237 -5.57 -2.71 11.17
N GLY A 238 -6.53 -1.80 11.28
CA GLY A 238 -7.83 -2.04 11.90
C GLY A 238 -8.91 -2.29 10.85
N ALA A 239 -9.64 -3.39 10.99
CA ALA A 239 -10.74 -3.76 10.10
C ALA A 239 -11.97 -4.27 10.88
N GLU A 240 -13.18 -3.84 10.55
CA GLU A 240 -14.40 -4.44 11.14
C GLU A 240 -14.65 -5.86 10.61
N SER A 241 -14.12 -6.18 9.44
CA SER A 241 -14.11 -7.53 8.86
C SER A 241 -12.80 -7.78 8.12
N PHE A 242 -12.23 -8.99 8.28
CA PHE A 242 -11.02 -9.39 7.59
C PHE A 242 -11.21 -10.77 6.96
N GLU A 243 -11.09 -10.85 5.64
CA GLU A 243 -11.25 -12.07 4.87
C GLU A 243 -9.98 -12.37 4.06
N GLN A 244 -9.40 -13.54 4.32
CA GLN A 244 -8.32 -14.11 3.51
C GLN A 244 -8.91 -15.11 2.50
N THR A 245 -8.98 -14.71 1.23
CA THR A 245 -9.75 -15.40 0.18
C THR A 245 -8.92 -16.33 -0.71
N SER A 246 -7.59 -16.37 -0.53
CA SER A 246 -6.68 -17.12 -1.39
C SER A 246 -5.73 -18.00 -0.61
N GLN A 247 -5.58 -19.25 -1.08
CA GLN A 247 -4.58 -20.21 -0.59
C GLN A 247 -3.13 -19.73 -0.75
N ARG A 248 -2.87 -18.82 -1.69
CA ARG A 248 -1.53 -18.26 -1.92
C ARG A 248 -1.31 -16.95 -1.19
N GLY A 249 -2.37 -16.35 -0.67
CA GLY A 249 -2.23 -15.08 0.00
C GLY A 249 -1.58 -15.24 1.38
N THR A 250 -0.85 -14.21 1.78
CA THR A 250 -0.04 -14.19 3.00
C THR A 250 -0.30 -12.91 3.77
N VAL A 251 -0.44 -13.02 5.09
CA VAL A 251 -0.39 -11.88 6.01
C VAL A 251 0.88 -12.03 6.83
N GLN A 252 1.81 -11.09 6.71
CA GLN A 252 3.02 -11.02 7.51
C GLN A 252 2.84 -9.96 8.60
N LEU A 253 2.85 -10.40 9.86
CA LEU A 253 2.65 -9.56 11.03
C LEU A 253 3.98 -9.29 11.73
N ALA A 254 4.44 -8.05 11.64
CA ALA A 254 5.48 -7.48 12.51
C ALA A 254 4.91 -6.40 13.44
N GLY A 255 3.83 -5.71 13.01
CA GLY A 255 3.02 -4.79 13.78
C GLY A 255 1.69 -5.40 14.27
N GLU A 256 0.64 -4.59 14.30
CA GLU A 256 -0.69 -4.98 14.81
C GLU A 256 -1.74 -5.10 13.70
N LEU A 257 -2.46 -6.22 13.70
CA LEU A 257 -3.72 -6.40 12.96
C LEU A 257 -4.87 -6.47 13.98
N ALA A 258 -5.89 -5.63 13.82
CA ALA A 258 -7.08 -5.66 14.66
C ALA A 258 -8.32 -5.96 13.82
N ALA A 259 -9.03 -7.03 14.16
CA ALA A 259 -10.32 -7.38 13.56
C ALA A 259 -11.14 -8.22 14.56
N PRO A 260 -12.48 -8.15 14.57
CA PRO A 260 -13.29 -8.92 15.52
C PRO A 260 -13.00 -10.42 15.46
N GLU A 261 -12.88 -10.95 14.25
CA GLU A 261 -12.50 -12.34 14.00
C GLU A 261 -11.56 -12.41 12.77
N LEU A 262 -10.54 -13.26 12.88
CA LEU A 262 -9.73 -13.69 11.75
C LEU A 262 -9.95 -15.19 11.51
N MET A 263 -10.54 -15.52 10.37
CA MET A 263 -10.72 -16.90 9.93
C MET A 263 -9.64 -17.28 8.92
N LEU A 264 -8.70 -18.14 9.32
CA LEU A 264 -7.70 -18.68 8.41
C LEU A 264 -8.23 -19.93 7.71
N MET A 265 -9.13 -19.74 6.74
CA MET A 265 -9.68 -20.82 5.91
C MET A 265 -8.65 -21.37 4.93
N SER A 266 -7.87 -20.47 4.32
CA SER A 266 -6.84 -20.75 3.34
C SER A 266 -5.78 -19.67 3.35
N GLY A 267 -4.54 -20.02 2.99
CA GLY A 267 -3.42 -19.08 2.96
C GLY A 267 -2.56 -19.15 4.21
N ARG A 268 -1.74 -18.12 4.39
CA ARG A 268 -0.66 -18.08 5.38
C ARG A 268 -0.77 -16.85 6.28
N LEU A 269 -0.70 -17.07 7.59
CA LEU A 269 -0.39 -16.03 8.58
C LEU A 269 1.05 -16.26 9.05
N ALA A 270 1.94 -15.31 8.83
CA ALA A 270 3.35 -15.40 9.21
C ALA A 270 3.69 -14.35 10.25
N THR A 271 4.37 -14.71 11.33
CA THR A 271 4.99 -13.73 12.22
C THR A 271 6.36 -13.31 11.68
N ALA A 272 6.65 -12.01 11.75
CA ALA A 272 7.99 -11.50 11.50
C ALA A 272 8.89 -11.77 12.70
N ALA A 273 10.21 -11.61 12.53
CA ALA A 273 11.16 -11.87 13.62
C ALA A 273 10.90 -11.05 14.89
N SER A 274 10.28 -9.88 14.80
CA SER A 274 9.90 -9.06 15.96
C SER A 274 8.71 -9.61 16.75
N GLY A 275 8.09 -10.71 16.31
CA GLY A 275 6.75 -11.13 16.73
C GLY A 275 5.67 -10.37 15.96
N GLY A 276 4.41 -10.59 16.34
CA GLY A 276 3.27 -9.89 15.77
C GLY A 276 2.09 -9.87 16.74
N ILE A 277 1.21 -8.89 16.60
CA ILE A 277 0.02 -8.73 17.44
C ILE A 277 -1.23 -8.89 16.57
N PHE A 278 -2.13 -9.75 17.02
CA PHE A 278 -3.48 -9.84 16.48
C PHE A 278 -4.51 -9.52 17.57
N SER A 279 -5.25 -8.43 17.40
CA SER A 279 -6.29 -7.97 18.33
C SER A 279 -7.65 -8.45 17.85
N GLY A 280 -8.12 -9.59 18.36
CA GLY A 280 -9.34 -10.25 17.90
C GLY A 280 -9.45 -11.70 18.32
N ALA A 281 -10.53 -12.35 17.92
CA ALA A 281 -10.66 -13.81 17.98
C ALA A 281 -9.99 -14.46 16.76
N LEU A 282 -9.17 -15.49 16.96
CA LEU A 282 -8.51 -16.21 15.88
C LEU A 282 -9.09 -17.62 15.76
N THR A 283 -9.62 -17.94 14.58
CA THR A 283 -10.10 -19.29 14.26
C THR A 283 -9.25 -19.86 13.15
N THR A 284 -8.44 -20.89 13.43
CA THR A 284 -7.69 -21.62 12.40
C THR A 284 -8.55 -22.76 11.86
N LEU A 285 -8.64 -22.89 10.54
CA LEU A 285 -9.43 -23.94 9.87
C LEU A 285 -8.51 -24.84 9.04
N ALA A 286 -9.05 -26.00 8.63
CA ALA A 286 -8.30 -27.12 8.06
C ALA A 286 -7.35 -26.80 6.88
N GLY A 287 -7.47 -25.64 6.21
CA GLY A 287 -6.62 -25.22 5.09
C GLY A 287 -5.67 -24.04 5.38
N GLY A 288 -5.70 -23.46 6.57
CA GLY A 288 -4.82 -22.34 6.95
C GLY A 288 -3.46 -22.80 7.47
N THR A 289 -2.41 -22.03 7.17
CA THR A 289 -1.06 -22.22 7.73
C THR A 289 -0.70 -21.05 8.65
N LEU A 290 -0.29 -21.37 9.89
CA LEU A 290 0.37 -20.43 10.78
C LEU A 290 1.89 -20.67 10.72
N GLU A 291 2.65 -19.65 10.38
CA GLU A 291 4.10 -19.70 10.28
C GLU A 291 4.77 -18.83 11.34
N ILE A 292 5.64 -19.45 12.14
CA ILE A 292 6.34 -18.78 13.25
C ILE A 292 7.83 -19.10 13.21
N PRO A 293 8.72 -18.10 13.04
CA PRO A 293 10.16 -18.32 13.15
C PRO A 293 10.63 -18.29 14.62
N VAL A 294 11.42 -19.28 15.00
CA VAL A 294 12.34 -19.20 16.15
C VAL A 294 13.59 -18.47 15.68
N LEU A 295 14.14 -17.60 16.53
CA LEU A 295 15.22 -16.69 16.14
C LEU A 295 16.57 -17.17 16.67
N ASP A 296 16.59 -17.59 17.93
CA ASP A 296 17.77 -18.11 18.61
C ASP A 296 17.36 -18.94 19.85
N ALA A 297 18.35 -19.34 20.66
CA ALA A 297 18.14 -20.17 21.85
C ALA A 297 17.21 -19.52 22.89
N GLU A 298 17.06 -18.19 22.90
CA GLU A 298 16.31 -17.45 23.90
C GLU A 298 15.07 -16.74 23.32
N ARG A 299 15.00 -16.55 22.00
CA ARG A 299 13.98 -15.72 21.34
C ARG A 299 13.23 -16.46 20.25
N CYS A 300 11.92 -16.27 20.27
CA CYS A 300 10.99 -16.71 19.24
C CYS A 300 10.07 -15.54 18.86
N ALA A 301 9.72 -15.43 17.59
CA ALA A 301 8.73 -14.50 17.10
C ALA A 301 7.32 -14.91 17.58
N THR A 302 7.01 -14.59 18.83
CA THR A 302 5.73 -14.96 19.44
C THR A 302 4.60 -14.23 18.73
N LEU A 303 3.51 -14.95 18.42
CA LEU A 303 2.24 -14.35 18.04
C LEU A 303 1.43 -14.05 19.31
N GLU A 304 1.13 -12.79 19.59
CA GLU A 304 0.20 -12.39 20.65
C GLU A 304 -1.19 -12.22 20.06
N VAL A 305 -2.16 -12.98 20.57
CA VAL A 305 -3.57 -12.86 20.22
C VAL A 305 -4.34 -12.27 21.40
N ARG A 306 -4.87 -11.05 21.25
CA ARG A 306 -5.69 -10.38 22.28
C ARG A 306 -7.16 -10.78 22.15
N GLY A 307 -7.39 -12.07 22.33
CA GLY A 307 -8.70 -12.70 22.26
C GLY A 307 -8.59 -14.23 22.28
N PRO A 308 -9.73 -14.94 22.14
CA PRO A 308 -9.73 -16.39 22.14
C PRO A 308 -9.14 -16.94 20.83
N VAL A 309 -8.44 -18.06 20.93
CA VAL A 309 -7.95 -18.85 19.80
C VAL A 309 -8.64 -20.20 19.79
N THR A 310 -9.27 -20.53 18.66
CA THR A 310 -9.85 -21.85 18.42
C THR A 310 -9.13 -22.50 17.25
N LEU A 311 -8.39 -23.58 17.53
CA LEU A 311 -7.69 -24.36 16.53
C LEU A 311 -8.59 -25.50 16.04
N ARG A 312 -9.06 -25.41 14.80
CA ARG A 312 -9.92 -26.42 14.15
C ARG A 312 -9.18 -27.08 12.99
N GLY A 313 -7.93 -27.46 13.23
CA GLY A 313 -7.03 -28.07 12.27
C GLY A 313 -5.99 -27.10 11.68
N GLY A 314 -5.67 -27.28 10.40
CA GLY A 314 -4.64 -26.51 9.70
C GLY A 314 -3.22 -27.02 9.95
N THR A 315 -2.25 -26.19 9.57
CA THR A 315 -0.82 -26.49 9.70
C THR A 315 -0.12 -25.44 10.53
N LEU A 316 0.64 -25.86 11.54
CA LEU A 316 1.66 -25.02 12.16
C LEU A 316 3.00 -25.33 11.49
N ALA A 317 3.64 -24.33 10.91
CA ALA A 317 5.01 -24.44 10.42
C ALA A 317 5.93 -23.56 11.26
N VAL A 318 6.94 -24.18 11.86
CA VAL A 318 7.95 -23.49 12.65
C VAL A 318 9.28 -23.52 11.91
N THR A 319 9.85 -22.35 11.68
CA THR A 319 11.21 -22.25 11.11
C THR A 319 12.21 -22.09 12.23
N LEU A 320 13.23 -22.94 12.28
CA LEU A 320 14.32 -22.87 13.25
C LEU A 320 15.55 -22.20 12.60
N PRO A 321 16.40 -21.49 13.38
CA PRO A 321 17.69 -21.06 12.90
C PRO A 321 18.66 -22.25 12.86
N ASP A 322 19.68 -22.16 12.00
CA ASP A 322 20.73 -23.17 11.97
C ASP A 322 21.49 -23.24 13.30
N GLY A 323 21.72 -24.46 13.79
CA GLY A 323 22.45 -24.68 15.04
C GLY A 323 21.64 -24.48 16.33
N ILE A 324 20.30 -24.41 16.24
CA ILE A 324 19.44 -24.39 17.43
C ILE A 324 19.70 -25.64 18.28
N GLY A 325 19.93 -25.44 19.58
CA GLY A 325 20.03 -26.52 20.56
C GLY A 325 18.67 -26.89 21.15
N PRO A 326 18.64 -27.80 22.13
CA PRO A 326 17.45 -28.06 22.93
C PRO A 326 16.95 -26.80 23.63
N GLY A 327 15.63 -26.66 23.76
CA GLY A 327 15.03 -25.49 24.38
C GLY A 327 13.52 -25.52 24.36
N ARG A 328 12.93 -24.46 24.91
CA ARG A 328 11.48 -24.26 24.98
C ARG A 328 11.13 -22.83 24.60
N TRP A 329 10.19 -22.66 23.68
CA TRP A 329 9.79 -21.35 23.17
C TRP A 329 8.26 -21.23 23.19
N THR A 330 7.76 -20.06 23.58
CA THR A 330 6.34 -19.74 23.37
C THR A 330 6.15 -19.30 21.92
N LEU A 331 5.31 -20.01 21.19
CA LEU A 331 4.99 -19.68 19.80
C LEU A 331 3.79 -18.72 19.72
N LEU A 332 2.75 -19.00 20.49
CA LEU A 332 1.51 -18.25 20.49
C LEU A 332 1.02 -18.04 21.93
N ARG A 333 0.50 -16.84 22.21
CA ARG A 333 -0.22 -16.49 23.45
C ARG A 333 -1.61 -15.98 23.10
N ALA A 334 -2.61 -16.32 23.90
CA ALA A 334 -4.01 -15.97 23.72
C ALA A 334 -4.68 -15.76 25.07
N SER A 335 -5.89 -15.16 25.12
CA SER A 335 -6.67 -15.17 26.36
C SER A 335 -7.16 -16.59 26.72
N THR A 336 -7.40 -17.40 25.69
CA THR A 336 -7.79 -18.81 25.82
C THR A 336 -7.39 -19.53 24.53
N LEU A 337 -6.80 -20.70 24.63
CA LEU A 337 -6.42 -21.56 23.52
C LEU A 337 -7.17 -22.88 23.60
N THR A 338 -7.93 -23.22 22.57
CA THR A 338 -8.68 -24.47 22.48
C THR A 338 -8.40 -25.20 21.17
N GLY A 339 -8.49 -26.53 21.20
CA GLY A 339 -8.22 -27.39 20.04
C GLY A 339 -6.73 -27.60 19.76
N GLU A 340 -6.42 -28.14 18.57
CA GLU A 340 -5.06 -28.46 18.15
C GLU A 340 -4.88 -28.28 16.64
N PHE A 341 -3.63 -28.13 16.21
CA PHE A 341 -3.28 -28.19 14.79
C PHE A 341 -3.38 -29.63 14.27
N LYS A 342 -3.86 -29.78 13.03
CA LYS A 342 -3.93 -31.11 12.37
C LYS A 342 -2.55 -31.61 11.97
N SER A 343 -1.66 -30.69 11.62
CA SER A 343 -0.27 -31.02 11.28
C SER A 343 0.70 -29.98 11.82
N PHE A 344 1.90 -30.44 12.11
CA PHE A 344 3.00 -29.66 12.62
C PHE A 344 4.24 -29.97 11.80
N THR A 345 4.92 -28.93 11.33
CA THR A 345 6.20 -29.04 10.64
C THR A 345 7.21 -28.12 11.33
N CYS A 346 8.43 -28.61 11.47
CA CYS A 346 9.51 -27.90 12.14
C CYS A 346 10.78 -28.09 11.33
N SER A 347 11.35 -27.00 10.80
CA SER A 347 12.50 -27.09 9.89
C SER A 347 13.45 -25.91 10.01
N PRO A 348 14.78 -26.12 9.90
CA PRO A 348 15.45 -27.41 9.86
C PRO A 348 15.57 -28.00 11.28
N LEU A 349 15.30 -29.30 11.42
CA LEU A 349 15.77 -30.11 12.55
C LEU A 349 17.01 -30.87 12.07
N ARG A 350 18.15 -30.71 12.76
CA ARG A 350 19.41 -31.39 12.41
C ARG A 350 19.75 -32.43 13.48
N GLY A 351 20.45 -33.50 13.06
CA GLY A 351 21.00 -34.51 13.97
C GLY A 351 19.93 -35.33 14.68
N SER A 352 20.12 -35.57 15.97
CA SER A 352 19.18 -36.31 16.83
C SER A 352 18.05 -35.46 17.38
N LEU A 353 17.94 -34.17 17.04
CA LEU A 353 16.93 -33.29 17.62
C LEU A 353 15.51 -33.70 17.22
N SER A 354 14.59 -33.57 18.18
CA SER A 354 13.16 -33.80 18.03
C SER A 354 12.39 -32.57 18.52
N ALA A 355 11.21 -32.32 17.95
CA ALA A 355 10.36 -31.19 18.31
C ALA A 355 8.98 -31.68 18.74
N ALA A 356 8.45 -31.13 19.83
CA ALA A 356 7.13 -31.42 20.35
C ALA A 356 6.38 -30.12 20.68
N LEU A 357 5.07 -30.14 20.53
CA LEU A 357 4.19 -29.04 20.92
C LEU A 357 3.52 -29.35 22.26
N SER A 358 3.35 -28.33 23.10
CA SER A 358 2.52 -28.42 24.30
C SER A 358 1.51 -27.27 24.34
N TYR A 359 0.25 -27.62 24.60
CA TYR A 359 -0.87 -26.68 24.74
C TYR A 359 -1.11 -26.44 26.23
N ARG A 360 -1.02 -25.18 26.67
CA ARG A 360 -1.13 -24.79 28.07
C ARG A 360 -2.11 -23.64 28.22
N GLY A 361 -3.41 -23.93 28.30
CA GLY A 361 -4.45 -22.94 28.65
C GLY A 361 -4.52 -21.70 27.75
N ASP A 362 -3.60 -20.77 27.94
CA ASP A 362 -3.40 -19.50 27.24
C ASP A 362 -2.22 -19.50 26.25
N ALA A 363 -1.40 -20.56 26.19
CA ALA A 363 -0.18 -20.59 25.37
C ALA A 363 0.02 -21.89 24.57
N LEU A 364 0.65 -21.74 23.40
CA LEU A 364 1.24 -22.82 22.62
C LEU A 364 2.76 -22.71 22.70
N GLU A 365 3.41 -23.80 23.10
CA GLU A 365 4.86 -23.85 23.24
C GLU A 365 5.47 -24.95 22.38
N LEU A 366 6.65 -24.64 21.84
CA LEU A 366 7.55 -25.58 21.21
C LEU A 366 8.57 -26.06 22.23
N THR A 367 8.83 -27.36 22.29
CA THR A 367 10.00 -27.93 22.96
C THR A 367 10.84 -28.65 21.93
N VAL A 368 12.13 -28.30 21.83
CA VAL A 368 13.13 -29.06 21.08
C VAL A 368 14.00 -29.80 22.08
N SER A 369 14.20 -31.09 21.87
CA SER A 369 15.03 -31.94 22.73
C SER A 369 15.94 -32.83 21.92
N GLU A 370 17.08 -33.21 22.49
CA GLU A 370 17.88 -34.30 21.94
C GLU A 370 17.04 -35.58 21.98
N GLY A 371 16.86 -36.19 20.82
CA GLY A 371 16.27 -37.51 20.72
C GLY A 371 17.19 -38.47 21.46
N GLN A 372 16.61 -39.30 22.33
CA GLN A 372 17.35 -40.40 22.92
C GLN A 372 17.92 -41.23 21.78
N ALA A 373 19.24 -41.28 21.67
CA ALA A 373 19.88 -42.27 20.83
C ALA A 373 19.32 -43.62 21.31
N ALA A 374 18.57 -44.31 20.45
CA ALA A 374 18.05 -45.62 20.78
C ALA A 374 19.25 -46.48 21.16
N THR A 375 19.41 -46.73 22.47
CA THR A 375 20.39 -47.67 22.99
C THR A 375 19.97 -49.02 22.43
N ARG A 376 20.59 -49.43 21.32
CA ARG A 376 20.52 -50.80 20.83
C ARG A 376 21.20 -51.66 21.89
N SER A 377 20.43 -52.22 22.81
CA SER A 377 20.85 -53.35 23.62
C SER A 377 21.24 -54.48 22.65
N MET A 378 22.53 -54.85 22.68
CA MET A 378 23.02 -56.08 22.02
C MET A 378 22.52 -57.30 22.77
#